data_AF-H9WUJ3-F1
#
_entry.id   AF-H9WUJ3-F1
#
_cell.length_a   1.000
_cell.length_b   1.000
_cell.length_c   1.000
_cell.angle_alpha   90.00
_cell.angle_beta   90.00
_cell.angle_gamma   90.00
#
_symmetry.space_group_name_H-M   'P 1'
#
loop_
_entity.id
_entity.type
_entity.pdbx_description
1 polymer ?
#
loop_
_entity_poly.entity_id
_entity_poly.type
_entity_poly.pdbx_seq_one_letter_code
_entity_poly.pdbx_strand_id
1 'polypeptide(L)'
;LVKTYRLVDDPSTDHIVSWGDNNNTFVVWRPKEFSASILPSYFNHTNFSSFVRQLNTYGFRKIVRGRCEFANELFRKGQKHLLSHIQRRKPSSCPALTDYGNNSLFTPISSAQRNDIATAIPSLSEENETLRRDNSLLLSEIARLKNICS
;
A
#
# COMPACT_ATOMS: atom_id res chain seq x y z
N LEU A 1 2.74 -6.57 10.60
CA LEU A 1 4.06 -5.90 10.73
C LEU A 1 5.15 -6.77 11.35
N VAL A 2 4.81 -7.81 12.14
CA VAL A 2 5.79 -8.73 12.74
C VAL A 2 6.77 -9.31 11.70
N LYS A 3 6.29 -9.73 10.52
CA LYS A 3 7.14 -10.23 9.43
C LYS A 3 8.17 -9.20 8.98
N THR A 4 7.74 -7.97 8.72
CA THR A 4 8.61 -6.85 8.35
C THR A 4 9.64 -6.56 9.43
N TYR A 5 9.25 -6.57 10.71
CA TYR A 5 10.19 -6.39 11.82
C TYR A 5 11.24 -7.49 11.83
N ARG A 6 10.84 -8.76 11.78
CA ARG A 6 11.78 -9.90 11.79
C ARG A 6 12.75 -9.82 10.62
N LEU A 7 12.26 -9.44 9.44
CA LEU A 7 13.06 -9.26 8.26
C LEU A 7 14.13 -8.17 8.46
N VAL A 8 13.74 -6.99 8.92
CA VAL A 8 14.67 -5.87 9.13
C VAL A 8 15.65 -6.13 10.28
N ASP A 9 15.25 -6.93 11.27
CA ASP A 9 16.05 -7.27 12.46
C ASP A 9 16.98 -8.48 12.24
N ASP A 10 16.95 -9.09 11.06
CA ASP A 10 17.80 -10.23 10.70
C ASP A 10 19.12 -9.77 10.05
N PRO A 11 20.27 -9.94 10.74
CA PRO A 11 21.57 -9.51 10.22
C PRO A 11 21.96 -10.15 8.88
N SER A 12 21.41 -11.34 8.57
CA SER A 12 21.70 -11.99 7.29
C SER A 12 21.18 -11.19 6.10
N THR A 13 20.16 -10.34 6.31
CA THR A 13 19.52 -9.55 5.27
C THR A 13 20.02 -8.10 5.18
N ASP A 14 20.91 -7.68 6.09
CA ASP A 14 21.37 -6.29 6.23
C ASP A 14 21.92 -5.68 4.93
N HIS A 15 22.54 -6.49 4.08
CA HIS A 15 23.07 -6.06 2.78
C HIS A 15 21.98 -5.68 1.75
N ILE A 16 20.72 -6.08 1.98
CA ILE A 16 19.55 -5.77 1.15
C ILE A 16 18.58 -4.84 1.89
N VAL A 17 18.33 -5.12 3.17
CA VAL A 17 17.42 -4.36 4.04
C VAL A 17 17.96 -4.36 5.46
N SER A 18 18.06 -3.19 6.08
CA SER A 18 18.56 -3.06 7.46
C SER A 18 17.82 -1.95 8.21
N TRP A 19 18.05 -1.89 9.52
CA TRP A 19 17.76 -0.68 10.28
C TRP A 19 18.58 0.51 9.76
N GLY A 20 18.00 1.71 9.82
CA GLY A 20 18.74 2.96 9.60
C GLY A 20 19.48 3.41 10.86
N ASP A 21 20.31 4.44 10.72
CA ASP A 21 21.27 4.88 11.75
C ASP A 21 20.60 5.22 13.10
N ASN A 22 19.37 5.72 13.06
CA ASN A 22 18.63 6.17 14.23
C ASN A 22 17.77 5.09 14.89
N ASN A 23 17.83 3.84 14.43
CA ASN A 23 17.08 2.68 14.95
C ASN A 23 15.54 2.86 15.00
N ASN A 24 14.99 3.88 14.34
CA ASN A 24 13.56 4.18 14.21
C ASN A 24 13.10 4.24 12.75
N THR A 25 14.00 3.88 11.83
CA THR A 25 13.77 3.78 10.39
C THR A 25 14.36 2.48 9.89
N PHE A 26 13.94 2.04 8.71
CA PHE A 26 14.63 0.97 7.99
C PHE A 26 14.81 1.35 6.53
N VAL A 27 15.89 0.82 5.94
CA VAL A 27 16.32 1.14 4.59
C VAL A 27 16.30 -0.13 3.75
N VAL A 28 15.71 -0.04 2.55
CA VAL A 28 15.89 -1.06 1.51
C VAL A 28 16.97 -0.58 0.54
N TRP A 29 18.17 -1.14 0.67
CA TRP A 29 19.36 -0.78 -0.11
C TRP A 29 19.27 -1.25 -1.55
N ARG A 30 18.72 -2.45 -1.77
CA ARG A 30 18.66 -3.11 -3.08
C ARG A 30 17.23 -3.52 -3.42
N PRO A 31 16.37 -2.59 -3.89
CA PRO A 31 14.95 -2.88 -4.13
C PRO A 31 14.69 -4.03 -5.12
N LYS A 32 15.53 -4.18 -6.15
CA LYS A 32 15.40 -5.28 -7.13
C LYS A 32 15.67 -6.64 -6.50
N GLU A 33 16.75 -6.75 -5.73
CA GLU A 33 17.13 -7.99 -5.03
C GLU A 33 16.12 -8.31 -3.94
N PHE A 34 15.72 -7.32 -3.13
CA PHE A 34 14.65 -7.45 -2.14
C PHE A 34 13.36 -8.03 -2.75
N SER A 35 13.01 -7.59 -3.95
CA SER A 35 11.81 -8.07 -4.66
C SER A 35 11.91 -9.53 -5.10
N ALA A 36 13.09 -9.95 -5.53
CA ALA A 36 13.31 -11.28 -6.10
C ALA A 36 13.60 -12.36 -5.04
N SER A 37 14.41 -12.04 -4.02
CA SER A 37 14.87 -13.02 -3.03
C SER A 37 14.11 -12.91 -1.71
N ILE A 38 13.94 -11.70 -1.19
CA ILE A 38 13.40 -11.49 0.15
C ILE A 38 11.88 -11.58 0.18
N LEU A 39 11.20 -10.88 -0.74
CA LEU A 39 9.75 -10.83 -0.74
C LEU A 39 9.14 -12.23 -0.80
N PRO A 40 9.43 -13.13 -1.75
CA PRO A 40 8.82 -14.45 -1.80
C PRO A 40 9.08 -15.34 -0.56
N SER A 41 10.18 -15.14 0.18
CA SER A 41 10.45 -15.87 1.43
C SER A 41 9.59 -15.40 2.61
N TYR A 42 9.20 -14.12 2.65
CA TYR A 42 8.48 -13.52 3.78
C TYR A 42 7.00 -13.21 3.46
N PHE A 43 6.72 -12.88 2.20
CA PHE A 43 5.48 -12.35 1.65
C PHE A 43 5.13 -13.11 0.35
N ASN A 44 3.87 -13.49 0.14
CA ASN A 44 3.48 -14.33 -1.00
C ASN A 44 3.36 -13.53 -2.32
N HIS A 45 4.34 -12.68 -2.63
CA HIS A 45 4.45 -11.90 -3.86
C HIS A 45 5.89 -11.43 -4.04
N THR A 46 6.25 -11.00 -5.25
CA THR A 46 7.57 -10.42 -5.56
C THR A 46 7.52 -8.91 -5.81
N ASN A 47 6.34 -8.30 -5.71
CA ASN A 47 6.16 -6.90 -6.10
C ASN A 47 6.54 -5.92 -4.97
N PHE A 48 7.58 -5.11 -5.19
CA PHE A 48 7.99 -4.05 -4.26
C PHE A 48 6.88 -3.05 -3.94
N SER A 49 6.12 -2.63 -4.94
CA SER A 49 5.03 -1.67 -4.77
C SER A 49 3.93 -2.21 -3.87
N SER A 50 3.66 -3.53 -3.92
CA SER A 50 2.72 -4.17 -3.00
C SER A 50 3.21 -4.09 -1.55
N PHE A 51 4.50 -4.32 -1.33
CA PHE A 51 5.12 -4.15 -0.02
C PHE A 51 5.02 -2.70 0.46
N VAL A 52 5.37 -1.72 -0.38
CA VAL A 52 5.25 -0.29 -0.06
C VAL A 52 3.79 0.10 0.24
N ARG A 53 2.82 -0.40 -0.51
CA ARG A 53 1.40 -0.16 -0.23
C ARG A 53 0.98 -0.72 1.12
N GLN A 54 1.49 -1.90 1.49
CA GLN A 54 1.26 -2.48 2.80
C GLN A 54 1.84 -1.58 3.90
N LEU A 55 3.06 -1.06 3.73
CA LEU A 55 3.66 -0.10 4.65
C LEU A 55 2.81 1.18 4.79
N ASN A 56 2.38 1.77 3.67
CA ASN A 56 1.55 2.97 3.66
C ASN A 56 0.22 2.76 4.41
N THR A 57 -0.35 1.55 4.29
CA THR A 57 -1.58 1.14 4.98
C THR A 57 -1.42 1.17 6.51
N TYR A 58 -0.21 0.92 7.01
CA TYR A 58 0.14 1.03 8.44
C TYR A 58 0.79 2.37 8.80
N GLY A 59 0.71 3.37 7.92
CA GLY A 59 1.16 4.73 8.20
C GLY A 59 2.67 4.95 8.17
N PHE A 60 3.43 4.03 7.57
CA PHE A 60 4.84 4.31 7.28
C PHE A 60 4.96 5.43 6.25
N ARG A 61 6.02 6.23 6.38
CA ARG A 61 6.35 7.30 5.43
C ARG A 61 7.75 7.11 4.89
N LYS A 62 7.93 7.40 3.61
CA LYS A 62 9.26 7.53 2.99
C LYS A 62 9.88 8.84 3.46
N ILE A 63 11.07 8.77 4.04
CA ILE A 63 11.70 9.97 4.66
C ILE A 63 12.84 10.57 3.83
N VAL A 64 13.44 9.81 2.91
CA VAL A 64 14.55 10.27 2.07
C VAL A 64 14.17 10.19 0.58
N ARG A 65 14.44 11.25 -0.19
CA ARG A 65 14.28 11.23 -1.65
C ARG A 65 15.43 10.42 -2.27
N GLY A 66 15.13 9.55 -3.23
CA GLY A 66 16.13 8.69 -3.89
C GLY A 66 16.56 7.44 -3.09
N ARG A 67 16.31 7.37 -1.79
CA ARG A 67 16.55 6.17 -0.96
C ARG A 67 15.22 5.57 -0.48
N CYS A 68 15.09 4.25 -0.51
CA CYS A 68 13.92 3.56 0.02
C CYS A 68 14.01 3.40 1.54
N GLU A 69 13.97 4.53 2.25
CA GLU A 69 14.01 4.59 3.71
C GLU A 69 12.62 4.95 4.26
N PHE A 70 12.14 4.14 5.19
CA PHE A 70 10.78 4.24 5.73
C PHE A 70 10.80 4.38 7.24
N ALA A 71 9.92 5.23 7.75
CA ALA A 71 9.77 5.52 9.17
C ALA A 71 8.34 5.32 9.65
N ASN A 72 8.18 4.84 10.88
CA ASN A 72 6.96 4.87 11.66
C ASN A 72 7.35 5.03 13.13
N GLU A 73 6.67 5.92 13.87
CA GLU A 73 7.03 6.29 15.25
C GLU A 73 7.11 5.09 16.20
N LEU A 74 6.30 4.06 15.95
CA LEU A 74 6.17 2.88 16.79
C LEU A 74 6.90 1.65 16.20
N PHE A 75 7.63 1.82 15.09
CA PHE A 75 8.45 0.77 14.50
C PHE A 75 9.93 1.04 14.79
N ARG A 76 10.43 0.47 15.89
CA ARG A 76 11.78 0.75 16.43
C ARG A 76 12.55 -0.52 16.76
N LYS A 77 13.86 -0.52 16.49
CA LYS A 77 14.76 -1.64 16.81
C LYS A 77 14.71 -1.95 18.31
N GLY A 78 14.63 -3.24 18.64
CA GLY A 78 14.55 -3.75 20.01
C GLY A 78 13.19 -3.56 20.70
N GLN A 79 12.26 -2.79 20.12
CA GLN A 79 10.97 -2.46 20.75
C GLN A 79 9.80 -3.13 20.02
N LYS A 80 9.90 -4.44 19.80
CA LYS A 80 8.90 -5.25 19.08
C LYS A 80 7.49 -5.17 19.68
N HIS A 81 7.37 -4.91 20.99
CA HIS A 81 6.08 -4.77 21.67
C HIS A 81 5.27 -3.55 21.17
N LEU A 82 5.92 -2.52 20.61
CA LEU A 82 5.23 -1.34 20.08
C LEU A 82 4.44 -1.63 18.80
N LEU A 83 4.74 -2.73 18.10
CA LEU A 83 4.08 -3.10 16.85
C LEU A 83 2.57 -3.33 17.01
N SER A 84 2.08 -3.68 18.20
CA SER A 84 0.65 -3.87 18.48
C SER A 84 -0.13 -2.55 18.42
N HIS A 85 0.52 -1.42 18.65
CA HIS A 85 -0.08 -0.10 18.62
C HIS A 85 -0.10 0.50 17.19
N ILE A 86 0.58 -0.13 16.23
CA ILE A 86 0.53 0.30 14.83
C ILE A 86 -0.74 -0.27 14.18
N GLN A 87 -1.74 0.58 14.04
CA GLN A 87 -3.02 0.21 13.46
C GLN A 87 -3.06 0.48 11.95
N ARG A 88 -3.81 -0.36 11.24
CA ARG A 88 -4.14 -0.13 9.85
C ARG A 88 -4.97 1.14 9.74
N ARG A 89 -4.58 2.05 8.85
CA ARG A 89 -5.38 3.22 8.51
C ARG A 89 -6.72 2.74 7.94
N LYS A 90 -7.81 3.27 8.48
CA LYS A 90 -9.14 3.10 7.87
C LYS A 90 -9.07 3.76 6.49
N PRO A 91 -9.60 3.12 5.43
CA PRO A 91 -9.84 3.85 4.21
C PRO A 91 -10.72 5.03 4.61
N SER A 92 -10.26 6.25 4.37
CA SER A 92 -11.05 7.44 4.61
C SER A 92 -12.34 7.30 3.80
N SER A 93 -13.45 6.98 4.46
CA SER A 93 -14.76 7.36 3.97
C SER A 93 -14.68 8.87 3.75
N CYS A 94 -15.08 9.32 2.56
CA CYS A 94 -15.06 10.70 2.11
C CYS A 94 -15.40 11.68 3.24
N PRO A 95 -14.69 12.82 3.39
CA PRO A 95 -15.18 13.89 4.23
C PRO A 95 -16.44 14.42 3.55
N ALA A 96 -17.61 14.05 4.07
CA ALA A 96 -18.84 14.77 3.78
C ALA A 96 -18.61 16.21 4.22
N LEU A 97 -18.80 17.14 3.29
CA LEU A 97 -18.87 18.56 3.57
C LEU A 97 -19.89 18.78 4.69
N THR A 98 -19.46 19.41 5.77
CA THR A 98 -20.36 19.99 6.75
C THR A 98 -21.08 21.16 6.10
N ASP A 99 -22.42 21.08 5.98
CA ASP A 99 -23.23 22.29 6.00
C ASP A 99 -24.70 22.07 6.41
N TYR A 100 -25.12 22.93 7.33
CA TYR A 100 -26.45 23.21 7.91
C TYR A 100 -27.31 22.09 8.52
N GLY A 101 -27.76 22.37 9.75
CA GLY A 101 -28.43 21.42 10.63
C GLY A 101 -29.91 21.18 10.36
N ASN A 102 -30.39 20.03 10.85
CA ASN A 102 -31.51 19.94 11.77
C ASN A 102 -31.67 18.49 12.28
N ASN A 103 -32.27 18.40 13.46
CA ASN A 103 -32.50 17.22 14.29
C ASN A 103 -33.18 16.00 13.64
N SER A 104 -33.07 14.89 14.39
CA SER A 104 -33.86 13.65 14.40
C SER A 104 -33.39 12.52 13.45
N LEU A 105 -32.74 11.47 13.99
CA LEU A 105 -33.33 10.31 14.66
C LEU A 105 -33.86 9.24 13.68
N PHE A 106 -33.32 8.02 13.86
CA PHE A 106 -33.91 6.70 13.62
C PHE A 106 -33.71 5.92 12.28
N THR A 107 -32.92 4.85 12.45
CA THR A 107 -33.08 3.44 12.02
C THR A 107 -32.94 3.00 10.56
N PRO A 108 -32.47 1.74 10.34
CA PRO A 108 -32.29 1.15 9.03
C PRO A 108 -33.59 0.48 8.56
N ILE A 109 -34.01 0.75 7.32
CA ILE A 109 -35.11 0.01 6.67
C ILE A 109 -34.58 -0.66 5.41
N SER A 110 -34.78 -1.98 5.41
CA SER A 110 -34.59 -2.88 4.29
C SER A 110 -35.77 -2.79 3.30
N SER A 111 -35.49 -3.20 2.06
CA SER A 111 -36.37 -3.65 1.00
C SER A 111 -37.40 -2.69 0.37
N ALA A 112 -37.24 -2.60 -0.96
CA ALA A 112 -38.24 -2.43 -2.02
C ALA A 112 -38.69 -1.01 -2.42
N GLN A 113 -38.49 -0.76 -3.72
CA GLN A 113 -39.03 0.30 -4.59
C GLN A 113 -38.49 1.72 -4.41
N ARG A 114 -37.52 2.07 -5.28
CA ARG A 114 -37.70 3.14 -6.31
C ARG A 114 -36.52 3.18 -7.29
N ASN A 115 -36.84 2.87 -8.55
CA ASN A 115 -36.16 3.33 -9.79
C ASN A 115 -36.10 4.88 -9.77
N ASP A 116 -35.16 5.66 -10.32
CA ASP A 116 -33.98 5.48 -11.16
C ASP A 116 -33.02 6.66 -10.85
N ILE A 117 -31.72 6.39 -10.74
CA ILE A 117 -30.55 7.14 -11.29
C ILE A 117 -29.36 6.23 -10.94
N ALA A 118 -29.22 5.16 -11.71
CA ALA A 118 -28.05 4.31 -11.68
C ALA A 118 -27.00 4.92 -12.60
N THR A 119 -26.15 5.80 -12.08
CA THR A 119 -24.81 5.93 -12.67
C THR A 119 -23.97 4.89 -11.96
N ALA A 120 -23.86 3.72 -12.60
CA ALA A 120 -23.09 2.58 -12.13
C ALA A 120 -21.67 3.04 -11.77
N ILE A 121 -21.39 3.20 -10.48
CA ILE A 121 -20.01 3.25 -10.00
C ILE A 121 -19.51 1.81 -10.14
N PRO A 122 -18.58 1.52 -11.07
CA PRO A 122 -18.05 0.18 -11.21
C PRO A 122 -17.45 -0.22 -9.87
N SER A 123 -17.70 -1.44 -9.44
CA SER A 123 -17.06 -1.96 -8.23
C SER A 123 -15.54 -1.74 -8.34
N LEU A 124 -14.87 -1.41 -7.24
CA LEU A 124 -13.41 -1.22 -7.22
C LEU A 124 -12.63 -2.42 -7.79
N SER A 125 -13.24 -3.61 -7.79
CA SER A 125 -12.71 -4.80 -8.48
C SER A 125 -12.73 -4.65 -10.00
N GLU A 126 -13.80 -4.10 -10.55
CA GLU A 126 -14.06 -3.90 -11.98
C GLU A 126 -13.21 -2.76 -12.56
N GLU A 127 -12.99 -1.71 -11.78
CA GLU A 127 -12.04 -0.63 -12.12
C GLU A 127 -10.59 -1.16 -12.14
N ASN A 128 -10.22 -2.04 -11.19
CA ASN A 128 -8.89 -2.68 -11.20
C ASN A 128 -8.69 -3.57 -12.43
N GLU A 129 -9.71 -4.32 -12.85
CA GLU A 129 -9.63 -5.15 -14.05
C GLU A 129 -9.56 -4.30 -15.32
N THR A 130 -10.26 -3.17 -15.35
CA THR A 130 -10.17 -2.20 -16.46
C THR A 130 -8.78 -1.57 -16.55
N LEU A 131 -8.24 -1.10 -15.42
CA LEU A 131 -6.88 -0.58 -15.36
C LEU A 131 -5.82 -1.62 -15.73
N ARG A 132 -6.05 -2.90 -15.45
CA ARG A 132 -5.17 -4.00 -15.89
C ARG A 132 -5.20 -4.18 -17.40
N ARG A 133 -6.38 -4.12 -18.03
CA ARG A 133 -6.52 -4.21 -19.49
C ARG A 133 -5.87 -3.01 -20.18
N ASP A 134 -6.12 -1.80 -19.70
CA ASP A 134 -5.60 -0.58 -20.31
C ASP A 134 -4.07 -0.52 -20.24
N ASN A 135 -3.48 -0.90 -19.10
CA ASN A 135 -2.03 -1.03 -18.99
C ASN A 135 -1.46 -2.06 -19.97
N SER A 136 -2.17 -3.19 -20.19
CA SER A 136 -1.74 -4.19 -21.16
C SER A 136 -1.77 -3.66 -22.59
N LEU A 137 -2.79 -2.87 -22.95
CA LEU A 137 -2.91 -2.26 -24.28
C LEU A 137 -1.84 -1.20 -24.51
N LEU A 138 -1.61 -0.32 -23.53
CA LEU A 138 -0.55 0.68 -23.61
C LEU A 138 0.84 0.04 -23.74
N LEU A 139 1.10 -1.06 -23.03
CA LEU A 139 2.35 -1.80 -23.17
C LEU A 139 2.51 -2.42 -24.56
N SER A 140 1.43 -2.94 -25.15
CA SER A 140 1.46 -3.46 -26.51
C SER A 140 1.70 -2.37 -27.55
N GLU A 141 1.13 -1.18 -27.35
CA GLU A 141 1.32 -0.04 -28.25
C GLU A 141 2.74 0.54 -28.13
N ILE A 142 3.29 0.62 -26.93
CA ILE A 142 4.70 0.98 -26.71
C ILE A 142 5.62 -0.02 -27.42
N ALA A 143 5.32 -1.31 -27.36
CA ALA A 143 6.11 -2.33 -28.06
C ALA A 143 6.03 -2.17 -29.58
N ARG A 144 4.85 -1.85 -30.12
CA ARG A 144 4.62 -1.60 -31.54
C ARG A 144 5.38 -0.36 -32.03
N LEU A 145 5.30 0.75 -31.31
CA LEU A 145 5.99 1.99 -31.66
C LEU A 145 7.51 1.84 -31.59
N LYS A 146 8.04 1.05 -30.64
CA LYS A 146 9.48 0.72 -30.58
C LYS A 146 9.97 -0.06 -31.79
N ASN A 147 9.14 -0.96 -32.35
CA ASN A 147 9.48 -1.70 -33.56
C ASN A 147 9.39 -0.87 -34.85
N ILE A 148 8.73 0.29 -34.83
CA ILE A 148 8.59 1.18 -36.00
C ILE A 148 9.72 2.22 -36.04
N CYS A 149 10.33 2.53 -34.89
CA CYS A 149 11.47 3.46 -34.79
C CYS A 149 12.84 2.75 -34.77
N SER A 150 12.91 1.49 -35.23
CA SER A 150 14.14 0.69 -35.36
C SER A 150 14.55 0.52 -36.82
#